data_AF-A0A6V7LHZ7-F1
#
_entry.id   AF-A0A6V7LHZ7-F1
#
_cell.length_a   1.000
_cell.length_b   1.000
_cell.length_c   1.000
_cell.angle_alpha   90.00
_cell.angle_beta   90.00
_cell.angle_gamma   90.00
#
_symmetry.space_group_name_H-M   'P 1'
#
loop_
_entity.id
_entity.type
_entity.pdbx_description
1 polymer ?
#
loop_
_entity_poly.entity_id
_entity_poly.type
_entity_poly.pdbx_seq_one_letter_code
_entity_poly.pdbx_strand_id
1 'polypeptide(L)' 'DMQEWLDQSTHGFILFTFGSMIRVEDFPSEILKIFYEMFERIAPVRVLWKIVDPSQLPAGLPKNVKTARWIPQVPVL' A
#
# COMPACT_ATOMS: atom_id res chain seq x y z
N ASP A 1 -14.35 5.24 -4.22
CA ASP A 1 -13.72 3.94 -3.87
C ASP A 1 -12.43 4.05 -3.05
N MET A 2 -11.32 4.60 -3.59
CA MET A 2 -10.09 4.74 -2.80
C MET A 2 -10.25 5.79 -1.69
N GLN A 3 -10.64 7.01 -2.07
CA GLN A 3 -10.87 8.11 -1.14
C GLN A 3 -11.87 7.73 -0.05
N GLU A 4 -13.03 7.18 -0.42
CA GLU A 4 -14.02 6.68 0.54
C GLU A 4 -13.45 5.63 1.51
N TRP A 5 -12.62 4.70 1.03
CA TRP A 5 -11.93 3.75 1.91
C TRP A 5 -10.83 4.40 2.78
N LEU A 6 -10.31 5.57 2.43
CA LEU A 6 -9.43 6.30 3.33
C LEU A 6 -10.26 7.10 4.36
N ASP A 7 -11.31 7.77 3.91
CA ASP A 7 -12.21 8.61 4.71
C ASP A 7 -13.00 7.81 5.75
N GLN A 8 -13.33 6.54 5.45
CA GLN A 8 -13.95 5.62 6.41
C GLN A 8 -13.00 5.18 7.54
N SER A 9 -11.72 5.56 7.52
CA SER A 9 -10.76 5.15 8.54
C SER A 9 -10.83 6.05 9.76
N THR A 10 -11.08 5.47 10.92
CA THR A 10 -11.04 6.20 12.20
C THR A 10 -9.64 6.30 12.80
N HIS A 11 -8.66 5.57 12.26
CA HIS A 11 -7.28 5.47 12.76
C HIS A 11 -6.27 6.15 11.84
N GLY A 12 -6.73 6.91 10.85
CA GLY A 12 -5.90 7.47 9.79
C GLY A 12 -5.40 6.41 8.79
N PHE A 13 -4.43 6.79 7.97
CA PHE A 13 -3.80 5.89 7.00
C PHE A 13 -2.33 6.25 6.77
N ILE A 14 -1.57 5.27 6.28
CA ILE A 14 -0.17 5.43 5.88
C ILE A 14 -0.08 5.36 4.36
N LEU A 15 0.52 6.36 3.75
CA LEU A 15 1.02 6.27 2.38
C LEU A 15 2.41 5.61 2.40
N PHE A 16 2.53 4.42 1.80
CA PHE A 16 3.79 3.70 1.73
C PHE A 16 4.31 3.63 0.29
N THR A 17 5.52 4.15 0.05
CA THR A 17 6.14 4.20 -1.28
C THR A 17 7.66 4.31 -1.18
N PHE A 18 8.37 3.71 -2.16
CA PHE A 18 9.80 3.89 -2.37
C PHE A 18 10.12 4.95 -3.46
N GLY A 19 9.15 5.82 -3.77
CA GLY A 19 9.29 6.82 -4.84
C GLY A 19 8.96 6.27 -6.23
N SER A 20 9.55 6.85 -7.27
CA SER A 20 9.36 6.45 -8.67
C SER A 20 10.43 5.50 -9.21
N MET A 21 11.61 5.48 -8.58
CA MET A 21 12.77 4.76 -9.10
C MET A 21 12.80 3.28 -8.71
N ILE A 22 12.16 2.92 -7.60
CA ILE A 22 12.15 1.55 -7.07
C ILE A 22 10.78 0.93 -7.32
N ARG A 23 10.78 -0.20 -8.03
CA ARG A 23 9.63 -1.08 -8.22
C ARG A 23 9.70 -2.17 -7.17
N VAL A 24 8.95 -2.01 -6.09
CA VAL A 24 8.99 -2.94 -4.95
C VAL A 24 8.46 -4.32 -5.31
N GLU A 25 7.57 -4.41 -6.30
CA GLU A 25 7.04 -5.67 -6.81
C GLU A 25 8.11 -6.53 -7.51
N ASP A 26 9.27 -5.96 -7.85
CA ASP A 26 10.42 -6.72 -8.39
C ASP A 26 11.25 -7.38 -7.25
N PHE A 27 10.93 -7.12 -5.98
CA PHE A 27 11.63 -7.76 -4.84
C PHE A 27 11.30 -9.25 -4.72
N PRO A 28 12.21 -10.05 -4.13
CA PRO A 28 11.95 -11.45 -3.82
C PRO A 28 10.67 -11.63 -2.99
N SER A 29 9.98 -12.75 -3.21
CA SER A 29 8.68 -13.03 -2.59
C SER A 29 8.73 -13.02 -1.07
N GLU A 30 9.87 -13.38 -0.49
CA GLU A 30 10.15 -13.40 0.94
C GLU A 30 10.14 -11.99 1.51
N ILE A 31 10.71 -11.03 0.78
CA ILE A 31 10.71 -9.62 1.17
C ILE A 31 9.30 -9.03 1.09
N LEU A 32 8.55 -9.37 0.04
CA LEU A 32 7.15 -8.94 -0.11
C LEU A 32 6.28 -9.48 1.03
N LYS A 33 6.48 -10.72 1.46
CA LYS A 33 5.77 -11.31 2.61
C LYS A 33 6.12 -10.62 3.93
N ILE A 34 7.37 -10.19 4.12
CA ILE A 34 7.75 -9.39 5.31
C ILE A 34 6.98 -8.06 5.32
N PHE A 35 6.81 -7.40 4.17
CA PHE A 35 5.96 -6.21 4.09
C PHE A 35 4.51 -6.52 4.48
N TYR A 36 3.97 -7.65 4.03
CA TYR A 36 2.59 -8.05 4.36
C TYR A 36 2.41 -8.26 5.86
N GLU A 37 3.32 -9.01 6.50
CA GLU A 37 3.29 -9.23 7.95
C GLU A 37 3.40 -7.92 8.74
N MET A 38 4.27 -7.01 8.28
CA MET A 38 4.41 -5.69 8.90
C MET A 38 3.12 -4.87 8.77
N PHE A 39 2.50 -4.84 7.59
CA PHE A 39 1.24 -4.10 7.40
C PHE A 39 0.10 -4.71 8.19
N GLU A 40 0.03 -6.03 8.32
CA GLU A 40 -0.99 -6.69 9.13
C GLU A 40 -0.85 -6.35 10.62
N ARG A 41 0.38 -6.27 11.14
CA ARG A 41 0.65 -5.92 12.55
C ARG A 41 0.22 -4.52 12.95
N ILE A 42 0.15 -3.59 11.99
CA ILE A 42 -0.29 -2.21 12.25
C ILE A 42 -1.78 -1.98 12.01
N ALA A 43 -2.53 -3.04 11.66
CA ALA A 43 -3.98 -2.97 11.65
C ALA A 43 -4.50 -2.52 13.04
N PRO A 44 -5.56 -1.68 13.11
CA PRO A 44 -6.47 -1.33 12.03
C PRO A 44 -6.03 -0.12 11.16
N VAL A 45 -4.82 0.41 11.33
CA VAL A 45 -4.33 1.50 10.47
C VAL A 45 -4.27 1.00 9.02
N ARG A 46 -4.88 1.78 8.12
CA ARG A 46 -4.94 1.47 6.70
C ARG A 46 -3.64 1.85 6.00
N VAL A 47 -3.20 1.04 5.06
CA VAL A 47 -1.98 1.29 4.27
C VAL A 47 -2.37 1.43 2.81
N LEU A 48 -2.06 2.58 2.22
CA LEU A 48 -2.08 2.79 0.79
C LEU A 48 -0.67 2.55 0.24
N TRP A 49 -0.47 1.41 -0.41
CA TRP A 49 0.83 1.02 -0.93
C TRP A 49 0.94 1.36 -2.42
N LYS A 50 1.88 2.23 -2.78
CA LYS A 50 2.17 2.53 -4.18
C LYS A 50 2.94 1.37 -4.85
N ILE A 51 2.33 0.76 -5.87
CA ILE A 51 2.86 -0.39 -6.62
C ILE A 51 2.58 -0.17 -8.12
N VAL A 52 3.56 -0.33 -9.01
CA VAL A 52 3.33 -0.08 -10.45
C VAL A 52 2.51 -1.21 -11.07
N ASP A 53 2.82 -2.46 -10.74
CA ASP A 53 2.07 -3.63 -11.19
C ASP A 53 1.64 -4.55 -10.03
N PRO A 54 0.40 -4.39 -9.53
CA PRO A 54 -0.13 -5.23 -8.46
C PRO A 54 -0.25 -6.72 -8.82
N SER A 55 -0.22 -7.10 -10.10
CA SER A 55 -0.34 -8.51 -10.50
C SER A 55 0.92 -9.33 -10.19
N GLN A 56 2.05 -8.66 -9.94
CA GLN A 56 3.33 -9.30 -9.58
C GLN A 56 3.45 -9.56 -8.07
N LEU A 57 2.50 -9.06 -7.29
CA LEU A 57 2.48 -9.30 -5.86
C LEU A 57 2.05 -10.73 -5.53
N PRO A 58 2.66 -11.36 -4.50
CA PRO A 58 2.19 -12.66 -4.03
C PRO A 58 0.77 -12.56 -3.48
N ALA A 59 0.04 -13.67 -3.53
CA ALA A 59 -1.28 -13.77 -2.91
C ALA A 59 -1.21 -13.51 -1.39
N GLY A 60 -2.33 -13.09 -0.81
CA GLY A 60 -2.44 -12.84 0.63
C GLY A 60 -2.21 -11.40 1.05
N LEU A 61 -2.46 -10.42 0.17
CA LEU A 61 -2.40 -9.01 0.54
C LEU A 61 -3.30 -8.73 1.77
N PRO A 62 -2.79 -8.12 2.85
CA PRO A 62 -3.57 -7.90 4.07
C PRO A 62 -4.80 -7.01 3.83
N LYS A 63 -5.87 -7.24 4.59
CA LYS A 63 -7.17 -6.55 4.41
C LYS A 63 -7.11 -5.04 4.67
N ASN A 64 -6.16 -4.58 5.49
CA ASN A 64 -5.94 -3.16 5.76
C ASN A 64 -5.03 -2.50 4.71
N VAL A 65 -4.64 -3.20 3.64
CA VAL A 65 -3.79 -2.68 2.58
C VAL A 65 -4.58 -2.53 1.29
N LYS A 66 -4.44 -1.38 0.62
CA LYS A 66 -4.83 -1.19 -0.78
C LYS A 66 -3.62 -0.80 -1.61
N THR A 67 -3.51 -1.38 -2.80
CA THR A 67 -2.46 -1.00 -3.76
C THR A 67 -2.95 0.08 -4.72
N ALA A 68 -2.09 1.02 -5.08
CA ALA A 68 -2.37 2.03 -6.09
C ALA A 68 -1.18 2.23 -7.03
N ARG A 69 -1.41 2.28 -8.34
CA ARG A 69 -0.36 2.59 -9.33
C ARG A 69 0.05 4.04 -9.31
N TRP A 70 -0.96 4.88 -9.19
CA TRP A 70 -0.80 6.32 -9.13
C TRP A 70 -1.67 6.83 -8.00
N ILE A 71 -1.10 7.76 -7.24
CA ILE A 71 -1.77 8.40 -6.12
C ILE A 71 -1.81 9.86 -6.51
N PRO A 72 -2.98 10.49 -6.56
CA PRO A 72 -3.08 11.90 -6.87
C PRO A 72 -2.23 12.65 -5.85
N GLN A 73 -1.12 13.24 -6.31
CA GLN A 73 -0.51 14.35 -5.60
C GLN A 73 -1.56 15.45 -5.65
N VAL A 74 -2.38 15.56 -4.60
CA VAL A 74 -3.22 16.74 -4.42
C VAL A 74 -2.26 17.93 -4.52
N PRO A 75 -2.54 18.91 -5.39
CA PRO A 75 -1.72 20.11 -5.43
C PRO A 75 -1.87 20.79 -4.07
N VAL A 76 -0.75 20.93 -3.37
CA VAL A 76 -0.68 21.75 -2.16
C VAL A 76 -0.89 23.19 -2.61
N LEU A 77 -2.13 23.67 -2.50
CA LEU A 77 -2.51 25.08 -2.41
C LEU A 77 -3.68 25.21 -1.43
#